data_AF-A0A7K9MTK0-F1
#
_entry.id   AF-A0A7K9MTK0-F1
#
_cell.length_a   1.000
_cell.length_b   1.000
_cell.length_c   1.000
_cell.angle_alpha   90.00
_cell.angle_beta   90.00
_cell.angle_gamma   90.00
#
_symmetry.space_group_name_H-M   'P 1'
#
loop_
_entity.id
_entity.type
_entity.pdbx_description
1 polymer ?
#
loop_
_entity_poly.entity_id
_entity_poly.type
_entity_poly.pdbx_seq_one_letter_code
_entity_poly.pdbx_strand_id
1 'polypeptide(L)' 'LLQHQASHSGERPYRCGQCGKSFAQRANLLKHGKTHGGEKPFRCGECGKGFVQSSELIQHQRSHSGE' A
#
# COMPACT_ATOMS: atom_id res chain seq x y z
N LEU A 1 -17.45 -19.28 7.51
CA LEU A 1 -16.68 -19.55 6.27
C LEU A 1 -16.77 -18.43 5.21
N LEU A 2 -17.07 -17.18 5.58
CA LEU A 2 -17.28 -16.09 4.60
C LEU A 2 -16.03 -15.24 4.31
N GLN A 3 -15.00 -15.34 5.15
CA GLN A 3 -13.81 -14.50 5.01
C GLN A 3 -12.74 -15.10 4.07
N HIS A 4 -12.87 -16.38 3.72
CA HIS A 4 -11.92 -17.09 2.85
C HIS A 4 -12.26 -16.96 1.35
N GLN A 5 -13.54 -16.74 1.00
CA GLN A 5 -13.96 -16.71 -0.41
C GLN A 5 -13.73 -15.37 -1.13
N ALA A 6 -13.53 -14.27 -0.40
CA ALA A 6 -13.27 -12.96 -1.04
C ALA A 6 -11.94 -12.91 -1.81
N SER A 7 -11.00 -13.81 -1.52
CA SER A 7 -9.71 -13.89 -2.22
C SER A 7 -9.79 -14.55 -3.59
N HIS A 8 -10.88 -15.26 -3.93
CA HIS A 8 -10.99 -16.00 -5.20
C HIS A 8 -11.67 -15.21 -6.34
N SER A 9 -12.44 -14.15 -6.07
CA SER A 9 -13.15 -13.39 -7.12
C SER A 9 -12.40 -12.13 -7.58
N GLY A 10 -11.39 -11.65 -6.85
CA GLY A 10 -10.67 -10.41 -7.17
C GLY A 10 -11.53 -9.12 -7.13
N GLU A 11 -12.83 -9.24 -6.86
CA GLU A 11 -13.78 -8.13 -6.77
C GLU A 11 -13.48 -7.29 -5.53
N ARG A 12 -12.68 -6.26 -5.75
CA ARG A 12 -12.31 -5.26 -4.74
C ARG A 12 -13.05 -3.97 -5.13
N PRO A 13 -14.32 -3.79 -4.71
CA PRO A 13 -15.17 -2.69 -5.18
C PRO A 13 -14.66 -1.32 -4.74
N TYR A 14 -13.83 -1.27 -3.69
CA TYR A 14 -13.30 -0.02 -3.15
C TYR A 14 -11.96 0.32 -3.78
N ARG A 15 -11.97 1.05 -4.90
CA ARG A 15 -10.76 1.49 -5.61
C ARG A 15 -10.29 2.85 -5.12
N CYS A 16 -8.99 2.97 -4.87
CA CYS A 16 -8.34 4.23 -4.61
C CYS A 16 -8.16 5.02 -5.91
N GLY A 17 -8.78 6.21 -5.98
CA GLY A 17 -8.67 7.08 -7.15
C GLY A 17 -7.26 7.64 -7.40
N GLN A 18 -6.39 7.66 -6.39
CA GLN A 18 -5.06 8.26 -6.49
C GLN A 18 -3.97 7.30 -7.01
N CYS A 19 -4.07 6.00 -6.72
CA CYS A 19 -3.08 5.02 -7.16
C CYS A 19 -3.68 3.77 -7.81
N GLY A 20 -5.00 3.74 -7.97
CA GLY A 20 -5.72 2.63 -8.60
C GLY A 20 -5.79 1.34 -7.77
N LYS A 21 -5.21 1.29 -6.55
CA LYS A 21 -5.29 0.11 -5.66
C LYS A 21 -6.72 -0.13 -5.21
N SER A 22 -7.20 -1.34 -5.40
CA SER A 22 -8.52 -1.77 -4.97
C SER A 22 -8.47 -2.40 -3.58
N PHE A 23 -9.56 -2.39 -2.81
CA PHE A 23 -9.69 -3.00 -1.49
C PHE A 23 -11.04 -3.71 -1.38
N ALA A 24 -11.09 -4.80 -0.60
CA ALA A 24 -12.34 -5.52 -0.33
C ALA A 24 -13.25 -4.78 0.67
N GLN A 25 -12.69 -3.84 1.44
CA GLN A 25 -13.41 -3.11 2.49
C GLN A 25 -13.15 -1.60 2.40
N ARG A 26 -14.21 -0.81 2.64
CA ARG A 26 -14.13 0.66 2.68
C ARG A 26 -13.19 1.18 3.77
N ALA A 27 -13.17 0.53 4.94
CA ALA A 27 -12.26 0.89 6.04
C ALA A 27 -10.79 0.79 5.63
N ASN A 28 -10.43 -0.24 4.86
CA ASN A 28 -9.08 -0.41 4.32
C ASN A 28 -8.75 0.64 3.27
N LEU A 29 -9.72 1.02 2.42
CA LEU A 29 -9.56 2.13 1.48
C LEU A 29 -9.35 3.47 2.22
N LEU A 30 -10.10 3.74 3.29
CA LEU A 30 -9.93 4.96 4.09
C LEU A 30 -8.56 5.02 4.78
N LYS A 31 -8.15 3.91 5.43
CA LYS A 31 -6.82 3.78 6.03
C LYS A 31 -5.72 3.95 4.99
N HIS A 32 -5.91 3.36 3.81
CA HIS A 32 -5.01 3.54 2.68
C HIS A 32 -4.98 4.99 2.17
N GLY A 33 -6.12 5.68 2.15
CA GLY A 33 -6.23 7.10 1.80
C GLY A 33 -5.32 7.98 2.64
N LYS A 34 -5.16 7.68 3.94
CA LYS A 34 -4.22 8.41 4.82
C LYS A 34 -2.77 8.28 4.37
N THR A 35 -2.41 7.16 3.73
CA THR A 35 -1.05 6.99 3.18
C THR A 35 -0.75 7.92 2.02
N HIS A 36 -1.77 8.46 1.35
CA HIS A 36 -1.61 9.46 0.30
C HIS A 36 -1.44 10.88 0.82
N GLY A 37 -1.92 11.16 2.03
CA GLY A 37 -1.76 12.45 2.72
C GLY A 37 -0.31 12.80 3.06
N GLY A 38 0.65 11.92 2.75
CA GLY A 38 2.08 12.23 2.84
C GLY A 38 2.70 12.07 4.23
N GLU A 39 1.94 11.63 5.24
CA GLU A 39 2.49 11.22 6.54
C GLU A 39 3.18 9.86 6.41
N LYS A 40 4.28 9.85 5.67
CA LYS A 40 5.15 8.71 5.49
C LYS A 40 6.48 9.08 6.12
N PRO A 41 6.65 8.83 7.43
CA PRO A 41 7.86 9.23 8.15
C PRO A 41 9.11 8.57 7.55
N PHE A 42 8.96 7.46 6.82
CA PHE A 42 10.05 6.73 6.20
C PHE A 42 10.07 6.99 4.69
N ARG A 43 10.93 7.90 4.23
CA ARG A 43 11.10 8.20 2.80
C ARG A 43 12.41 7.64 2.28
N CYS A 44 12.36 7.01 1.10
CA CYS A 44 13.56 6.59 0.40
C CYS A 44 14.28 7.83 -0.13
N GLY A 45 15.55 7.97 0.22
CA GLY A 45 16.40 9.07 -0.24
C GLY A 45 16.76 9.01 -1.73
N GLU A 46 16.70 7.83 -2.34
CA GLU A 46 17.14 7.64 -3.73
C GLU A 46 16.05 7.97 -4.76
N CYS A 47 14.81 7.51 -4.53
CA CYS A 47 13.69 7.73 -5.45
C CYS A 47 12.56 8.59 -4.86
N GLY A 48 12.72 9.07 -3.62
CA GLY A 48 11.71 9.88 -2.94
C GLY A 48 10.42 9.14 -2.59
N LYS A 49 10.37 7.81 -2.72
CA LYS A 49 9.18 7.00 -2.40
C LYS A 49 9.00 6.91 -0.88
N GLY A 50 7.82 7.28 -0.39
CA GLY A 50 7.50 7.19 1.03
C GLY A 50 6.85 5.86 1.43
N PHE A 51 7.13 5.43 2.65
CA PHE A 51 6.67 4.22 3.32
C PHE A 51 6.10 4.54 4.69
N VAL A 52 5.12 3.73 5.12
CA VAL A 52 4.47 3.89 6.43
C VAL A 52 5.26 3.18 7.53
N GLN A 53 6.05 2.18 7.16
CA GLN A 53 6.85 1.37 8.07
C GLN A 53 8.32 1.37 7.64
N SER A 54 9.23 1.34 8.62
CA SER A 54 10.67 1.27 8.38
C SER A 54 11.08 -0.03 7.68
N SER A 55 10.45 -1.15 8.01
CA SER A 55 10.69 -2.46 7.38
C SER A 55 10.41 -2.44 5.88
N GLU A 56 9.34 -1.77 5.45
CA GLU A 56 9.01 -1.61 4.03
C GLU A 56 10.01 -0.70 3.31
N LEU A 57 10.51 0.35 3.97
CA LEU A 57 11.59 1.17 3.42
C LEU A 57 12.89 0.36 3.25
N ILE A 58 13.27 -0.43 4.26
CA ILE A 58 14.49 -1.25 4.22
C ILE A 58 14.40 -2.31 3.11
N GLN A 59 13.27 -3.02 3.01
CA GLN A 59 13.06 -3.98 1.91
C GLN A 59 13.10 -3.27 0.55
N HIS A 60 12.49 -2.08 0.44
CA HIS A 60 12.55 -1.30 -0.78
C HIS A 60 13.96 -0.84 -1.13
N GLN A 61 14.78 -0.44 -0.16
CA GLN A 61 16.17 -0.05 -0.45
C GLN A 61 16.99 -1.19 -1.06
N ARG A 62 16.73 -2.43 -0.67
CA ARG A 62 17.37 -3.61 -1.29
C ARG A 62 17.03 -3.76 -2.78
N SER A 63 15.87 -3.26 -3.22
CA SER A 63 15.50 -3.28 -4.65
C SER A 63 16.29 -2.30 -5.50
N HIS A 64 16.91 -1.28 -4.89
CA HIS A 64 17.80 -0.35 -5.58
C HIS A 64 19.22 -0.88 -5.69
N SER A 65 19.66 -1.64 -4.69
CA SER A 65 21.00 -2.22 -4.65
C SER A 65 21.26 -3.25 -5.75
N GLY A 66 20.22 -3.75 -6.43
CA GLY A 66 20.33 -4.39 -7.74
C GLY A 66 21.44 -5.44 -7.87
N GLU A 67 21.64 -6.28 -6.84
CA GLU A 67 22.41 -7.53 -6.99
C GLU A 67 21.53 -8.62 -7.60
#